data_AF-A0A9X2LDK0-F1
#
_entry.id   AF-A0A9X2LDK0-F1
#
_cell.length_a   1.000
_cell.length_b   1.000
_cell.length_c   1.000
_cell.angle_alpha   90.00
_cell.angle_beta   90.00
_cell.angle_gamma   90.00
#
_symmetry.space_group_name_H-M   'P 1'
#
loop_
_entity.id
_entity.type
_entity.pdbx_description
1 polymer ?
#
loop_
_entity_poly.entity_id
_entity_poly.type
_entity_poly.pdbx_seq_one_letter_code
_entity_poly.pdbx_strand_id
1 'polypeptide(L)' 'MRPENDHAGDPHRDRTPADDDQPLFMRQRYGTRWVYNHRNPMGLALIVITPILAIGALLLMTRGGR' A
#
# COMPACT_ATOMS: atom_id res chain seq x y z
N MET A 1 -5.73 33.33 -40.85
CA MET A 1 -4.93 32.10 -41.09
C MET A 1 -4.50 31.55 -39.73
N ARG A 2 -4.57 30.21 -39.61
CA ARG A 2 -4.23 29.29 -38.49
C ARG A 2 -2.85 29.63 -37.84
N PRO A 3 -2.50 29.27 -36.58
CA PRO A 3 -2.88 27.95 -36.05
C PRO A 3 -3.07 27.73 -34.52
N GLU A 4 -3.74 26.62 -34.15
CA GLU A 4 -3.24 25.49 -33.30
C GLU A 4 -3.26 25.79 -31.78
N ASN A 5 -4.22 25.35 -30.96
CA ASN A 5 -4.56 23.97 -30.59
C ASN A 5 -3.36 23.05 -30.34
N ASP A 6 -2.36 23.48 -29.56
CA ASP A 6 -1.22 22.64 -29.14
C ASP A 6 -0.92 22.66 -27.64
N HIS A 7 -1.96 22.68 -26.81
CA HIS A 7 -1.86 22.07 -25.48
C HIS A 7 -2.57 20.72 -25.53
N ALA A 8 -2.02 19.88 -26.41
CA ALA A 8 -2.13 18.44 -26.35
C ALA A 8 -2.07 18.03 -24.88
N GLY A 9 -3.10 17.30 -24.46
CA GLY A 9 -3.24 16.84 -23.09
C GLY A 9 -1.92 16.26 -22.61
N ASP A 10 -1.36 16.88 -21.58
CA ASP A 10 -0.24 16.34 -20.84
C ASP A 10 -0.71 15.02 -20.22
N PRO A 11 -0.33 13.85 -20.79
CA PRO A 11 -0.76 12.57 -20.25
C PRO A 11 -0.01 12.23 -18.96
N HIS A 12 0.92 13.10 -18.50
CA HIS A 12 1.67 12.88 -17.26
C HIS A 12 0.94 13.33 -15.99
N ARG A 13 -0.25 13.95 -16.08
CA ARG A 13 -1.04 14.26 -14.87
C ARG A 13 -1.73 13.07 -14.20
N ASP A 14 -1.68 11.89 -14.83
CA ASP A 14 -2.30 10.67 -14.28
C ASP A 14 -1.29 9.69 -13.68
N ARG A 15 -0.04 10.10 -13.45
CA ARG A 15 0.76 9.43 -12.42
C ARG A 15 0.29 9.93 -11.07
N THR A 16 -0.85 9.41 -10.61
CA THR A 16 -1.08 9.21 -9.18
C THR A 16 0.21 8.55 -8.68
N PRO A 17 1.05 9.23 -7.88
CA PRO A 17 2.19 8.55 -7.28
C PRO A 17 1.57 7.37 -6.57
N ALA A 18 1.94 6.17 -7.00
CA ALA A 18 1.32 4.97 -6.51
C ALA A 18 1.24 5.07 -4.98
N ASP A 19 0.03 4.85 -4.43
CA ASP A 19 -0.21 4.78 -2.99
C ASP A 19 0.76 3.79 -2.27
N ASP A 20 1.51 3.02 -3.05
CA ASP A 20 2.59 2.11 -2.70
C ASP A 20 3.74 2.75 -1.90
N ASP A 21 4.01 4.06 -2.06
CA ASP A 21 5.14 4.73 -1.37
C ASP A 21 4.73 5.43 -0.07
N GLN A 22 3.46 5.37 0.34
CA GLN A 22 3.07 5.97 1.62
C GLN A 22 3.70 5.17 2.77
N PRO A 23 4.40 5.78 3.73
CA PRO A 23 5.02 5.03 4.83
C PRO A 23 3.96 4.35 5.72
N LEU A 24 4.24 3.10 6.14
CA LEU A 24 3.37 2.29 7.02
C LEU A 24 3.03 3.01 8.33
N PHE A 25 4.03 3.71 8.86
CA PHE A 25 3.92 4.52 10.05
C PHE A 25 4.17 5.97 9.68
N MET A 26 3.19 6.82 9.95
CA MET A 26 3.33 8.25 9.80
C MET A 26 3.66 8.87 11.16
N ARG A 27 4.65 9.76 11.17
CA ARG A 27 4.94 10.58 12.34
C ARG A 27 3.89 11.68 12.44
N GLN A 28 3.27 11.82 13.61
CA GLN A 28 2.33 12.90 13.86
C GLN A 28 3.05 14.25 13.76
N ARG A 29 2.47 15.21 13.01
CA ARG A 29 3.09 16.50 12.60
C ARG A 29 3.70 17.31 13.74
N TYR A 30 3.23 17.12 14.98
CA TYR A 30 3.67 17.85 16.16
C TYR A 30 3.95 16.92 17.36
N GLY A 31 4.63 15.79 17.13
CA GLY A 31 5.05 14.91 18.22
C GLY A 31 6.03 13.80 17.80
N THR A 32 6.40 12.96 18.76
CA THR A 32 7.19 11.72 18.56
C THR A 32 6.29 10.49 18.38
N ARG A 33 4.97 10.71 18.28
CA ARG A 33 3.98 9.64 18.16
C ARG A 33 3.92 9.14 16.72
N TRP A 34 4.16 7.84 16.56
CA TRP A 34 3.96 7.12 15.32
C TRP A 34 2.53 6.60 15.27
N VAL A 35 1.84 6.84 14.16
CA VAL A 35 0.47 6.42 13.93
C VAL A 35 0.45 5.52 12.69
N TYR A 36 -0.29 4.42 12.79
CA TYR A 36 -0.51 3.52 11.67
C TYR A 36 -1.31 4.23 10.57
N ASN A 37 -0.78 4.24 9.36
CA ASN A 37 -1.48 4.78 8.21
C ASN A 37 -2.39 3.69 7.61
N HIS A 38 -3.69 3.80 7.86
CA HIS A 38 -4.69 2.88 7.29
C HIS A 38 -4.77 2.94 5.75
N ARG A 39 -4.17 3.96 5.13
CA ARG A 39 -4.14 4.15 3.67
C ARG A 39 -2.96 3.45 3.01
N ASN A 40 -2.03 2.88 3.78
CA ASN A 40 -0.93 2.11 3.19
C ASN A 40 -1.44 0.70 2.80
N PRO A 41 -1.49 0.38 1.49
CA PRO A 41 -1.98 -0.91 1.01
C PRO A 41 -1.09 -2.10 1.42
N MET A 42 0.23 -1.90 1.51
CA MET A 42 1.18 -2.93 1.98
C MET A 42 0.96 -3.28 3.45
N GLY A 43 0.66 -2.29 4.29
CA GLY A 43 0.39 -2.53 5.71
C GLY A 43 -0.85 -3.36 5.91
N LEU A 44 -1.90 -3.05 5.15
CA LEU A 44 -3.12 -3.83 5.14
C LEU A 44 -2.89 -5.24 4.59
N ALA A 45 -2.13 -5.37 3.49
CA ALA A 45 -1.77 -6.67 2.93
C ALA A 45 -1.01 -7.55 3.94
N LEU A 46 -0.03 -7.01 4.66
CA LEU A 46 0.72 -7.74 5.68
C LEU A 46 -0.18 -8.19 6.84
N ILE A 47 -1.10 -7.33 7.30
CA ILE A 47 -2.06 -7.67 8.36
C ILE A 47 -2.98 -8.82 7.93
N VAL A 48 -3.36 -8.89 6.64
CA VAL A 48 -4.22 -9.95 6.11
C VAL A 48 -3.45 -11.24 5.83
N ILE A 49 -2.25 -11.16 5.24
CA ILE A 49 -1.45 -12.33 4.84
C ILE A 49 -0.89 -13.06 6.08
N THR A 50 -0.48 -12.33 7.11
CA THR A 50 0.13 -12.90 8.32
C THR A 50 -0.74 -13.97 9.00
N PRO A 51 -2.02 -13.73 9.35
CA PRO A 51 -2.87 -14.75 9.98
C PRO A 51 -3.17 -15.92 9.04
N ILE A 52 -3.29 -15.69 7.72
CA ILE A 52 -3.50 -16.77 6.74
C ILE A 52 -2.31 -17.72 6.76
N LEU A 53 -1.08 -17.19 6.71
CA LEU A 53 0.13 -18.00 6.78
C LEU A 53 0.27 -18.71 8.12
N ALA A 54 -0.03 -18.03 9.24
CA ALA A 54 0.04 -18.63 10.56
C ALA A 54 -0.93 -19.82 10.72
N ILE A 55 -2.19 -19.65 10.30
CA ILE A 55 -3.20 -20.71 10.32
C ILE A 55 -2.82 -21.83 9.36
N GLY A 56 -2.38 -21.49 8.14
CA GLY A 56 -1.93 -22.47 7.14
C GLY A 56 -0.77 -23.32 7.64
N ALA A 57 0.24 -22.71 8.25
CA ALA A 57 1.37 -23.40 8.85
C ALA A 57 0.95 -24.29 10.02
N LEU A 58 0.07 -23.80 10.91
CA LEU A 58 -0.47 -24.58 12.02
C LEU A 58 -1.25 -25.81 11.53
N LEU A 59 -2.09 -25.64 10.50
CA LEU A 59 -2.83 -26.74 9.88
C LEU A 59 -1.89 -27.75 9.20
N LEU A 60 -0.82 -27.27 8.57
CA LEU A 60 0.19 -28.13 7.95
C LEU A 60 0.93 -28.96 9.01
N MET A 61 1.37 -28.33 10.10
CA MET A 61 2.05 -29.02 11.22
C MET A 61 1.15 -30.06 11.89
N THR A 62 -0.12 -29.72 12.11
CA THR A 62 -1.09 -30.63 12.75
C THR A 62 -1.53 -31.80 11.85
N ARG A 63 -1.47 -31.63 10.53
CA ARG A 63 -1.79 -32.70 9.56
C ARG A 63 -0.58 -33.55 9.15
N GLY A 64 0.62 -32.98 9.13
CA GLY A 64 1.87 -33.68 8.77
C GLY A 64 2.54 -34.41 9.93
N GLY A 65 2.12 -34.17 11.17
CA GLY A 65 2.61 -34.86 12.36
C GLY A 65 1.80 -36.11 12.76
N ARG A 66 0.95 -36.64 11.87
CA ARG A 66 0.23 -37.90 12.06
C ARG A 66 0.74 -38.97 11.11
#